data_AF-A0A934X548-F1
#
_entry.id   AF-A0A934X548-F1
#
_cell.length_a   1.000
_cell.length_b   1.000
_cell.length_c   1.000
_cell.angle_alpha   90.00
_cell.angle_beta   90.00
_cell.angle_gamma   90.00
#
_symmetry.space_group_name_H-M   'P 1'
#
loop_
_entity.id
_entity.type
_entity.pdbx_description
1 polymer ?
#
loop_
_entity_poly.entity_id
_entity_poly.type
_entity_poly.pdbx_seq_one_letter_code
_entity_poly.pdbx_strand_id
1 'polypeptide(L)'
;MAPLDRAVLDQVSATRPIAVWHRSCHEIYLNTTAIAQAGVTAEWLATQSGHGTSQVDIAAGHSWEAGFMELVITRVAPMLLGRDRLAVGLHQMVAYLHQHGVTAINEPGIIMAVEPVDLYQEILGADDTPFTSTFLVDGRSQLSAGLDPSEVVANAEALIARAPEGKVRLLNRHVKLFADGAIISQRMQMLEPYIDDDGNPDPSHHGEWIIEPEVLDRYYRAYWDAGWQVSTHVTGDLGLQVLLDVIERCMIATPRNDHRCVIVHFSNSTEAQVDRIARLGCIVSANPVLPGGVRRSLRRTWPRSRACRRHDP
;
A
#
# COMPACT_ATOMS: atom_id res chain seq x y z
N MET A 1 9.56 25.36 -8.57
CA MET A 1 8.98 25.37 -7.20
C MET A 1 9.99 24.67 -6.33
N ALA A 2 10.35 25.23 -5.18
CA ALA A 2 11.14 24.48 -4.20
C ALA A 2 10.35 23.21 -3.78
N PRO A 3 11.02 22.09 -3.48
CA PRO A 3 10.34 20.91 -2.94
C PRO A 3 9.57 21.28 -1.67
N LEU A 4 8.46 20.57 -1.43
CA LEU A 4 7.68 20.78 -0.21
C LEU A 4 8.49 20.29 0.99
N ASP A 5 8.66 21.14 1.99
CA ASP A 5 9.36 20.79 3.23
C ASP A 5 8.73 21.51 4.44
N ARG A 6 9.23 21.18 5.63
CA ARG A 6 8.80 21.80 6.90
C ARG A 6 8.84 23.33 6.85
N ALA A 7 9.87 23.93 6.25
CA ALA A 7 10.04 25.38 6.22
C ALA A 7 8.99 26.06 5.34
N VAL A 8 8.62 25.44 4.21
CA VAL A 8 7.50 25.90 3.37
C VAL A 8 6.18 25.83 4.13
N LEU A 9 5.94 24.77 4.90
CA LEU A 9 4.70 24.65 5.68
C LEU A 9 4.64 25.64 6.87
N ASP A 10 5.78 25.93 7.50
CA ASP A 10 5.88 26.93 8.57
C ASP A 10 5.57 28.35 8.08
N GLN A 11 5.84 28.66 6.80
CA GLN A 11 5.41 29.93 6.18
C GLN A 11 3.89 30.05 6.04
N VAL A 12 3.17 28.92 5.91
CA VAL A 12 1.70 28.91 5.89
C VAL A 12 1.15 29.15 7.29
N SER A 13 1.71 28.48 8.30
CA SER A 13 1.40 28.76 9.70
C SER A 13 2.47 28.21 10.63
N ALA A 14 2.95 29.06 11.55
CA ALA A 14 3.84 28.67 12.64
C ALA A 14 3.10 28.25 13.93
N THR A 15 1.77 28.34 13.95
CA THR A 15 0.95 28.11 15.16
C THR A 15 -0.12 27.04 14.98
N ARG A 16 -0.51 26.73 13.74
CA ARG A 16 -1.46 25.66 13.43
C ARG A 16 -0.69 24.42 12.98
N PRO A 17 -0.97 23.22 13.53
CA PRO A 17 -0.39 21.99 13.01
C PRO A 17 -0.87 21.77 11.57
N ILE A 18 0.08 21.52 10.67
CA ILE A 18 -0.19 21.19 9.26
C ILE A 18 0.44 19.84 8.95
N ALA A 19 -0.39 18.95 8.41
CA ALA A 19 0.03 17.68 7.84
C ALA A 19 -0.44 17.63 6.39
N VAL A 20 0.48 17.43 5.45
CA VAL A 20 0.19 17.24 4.03
C VAL A 20 0.42 15.77 3.70
N TRP A 21 -0.67 15.03 3.58
CA TRP A 21 -0.66 13.65 3.11
C TRP A 21 -0.44 13.66 1.59
N HIS A 22 0.67 13.11 1.14
CA HIS A 22 1.01 13.09 -0.28
C HIS A 22 0.05 12.17 -1.06
N ARG A 23 -0.26 12.53 -2.31
CA ARG A 23 -1.21 11.78 -3.16
C ARG A 23 -0.78 10.32 -3.40
N SER A 24 0.51 9.99 -3.29
CA SER A 24 0.95 8.59 -3.38
C SER A 24 0.33 7.72 -2.29
N CYS A 25 -0.13 8.31 -1.19
CA CYS A 25 -0.51 7.65 0.06
C CYS A 25 0.66 6.93 0.76
N HIS A 26 1.89 7.24 0.37
CA HIS A 26 3.12 6.63 0.90
C HIS A 26 4.05 7.68 1.52
N GLU A 27 3.66 8.95 1.58
CA GLU A 27 4.48 10.01 2.16
C GLU A 27 3.64 11.07 2.88
N ILE A 28 4.25 11.72 3.87
CA ILE A 28 3.64 12.82 4.63
C ILE A 28 4.66 13.90 4.93
N TYR A 29 4.19 15.15 4.91
CA TYR A 29 4.97 16.32 5.30
C TYR A 29 4.31 17.02 6.48
N LEU A 30 5.10 17.38 7.48
CA LEU A 30 4.66 18.03 8.72
C LEU A 30 5.38 19.37 8.91
N ASN A 31 4.65 20.38 9.39
CA ASN A 31 5.26 21.63 9.85
C ASN A 31 5.81 21.48 11.28
N THR A 32 6.53 22.49 11.77
CA THR A 32 7.15 22.47 13.11
C THR A 32 6.12 22.23 14.22
N THR A 33 4.96 22.88 14.14
CA THR A 33 3.89 22.70 15.13
C THR A 33 3.33 21.27 15.12
N ALA A 34 3.12 20.67 13.95
CA ALA A 34 2.61 19.31 13.83
C ALA A 34 3.61 18.28 14.36
N ILE A 35 4.90 18.43 14.06
CA ILE A 35 5.98 17.57 14.59
C ILE A 35 5.98 17.60 16.12
N ALA A 36 5.93 18.80 16.70
CA ALA A 36 5.90 18.99 18.16
C ALA A 36 4.65 18.36 18.78
N GLN A 37 3.47 18.59 18.20
CA GLN A 37 2.20 18.07 18.71
C GLN A 37 2.09 16.54 18.57
N ALA A 38 2.59 15.98 17.47
CA ALA A 38 2.65 14.55 17.24
C ALA A 38 3.71 13.86 18.11
N GLY A 39 4.62 14.63 18.73
CA GLY A 39 5.72 14.12 19.55
C GLY A 39 6.72 13.31 18.74
N VAL A 40 6.96 13.71 17.49
CA VAL A 40 7.95 13.09 16.59
C VAL A 40 9.33 13.62 17.00
N THR A 41 10.06 12.82 17.77
CA THR A 41 11.39 13.16 18.30
C THR A 41 12.43 12.11 17.92
N ALA A 42 13.71 12.41 18.13
CA ALA A 42 14.79 11.44 17.94
C ALA A 42 14.65 10.24 18.91
N GLU A 43 14.19 10.48 20.14
CA GLU A 43 13.92 9.42 21.11
C GLU A 43 12.78 8.52 20.66
N TRP A 44 11.70 9.09 20.11
CA TRP A 44 10.66 8.29 19.47
C TRP A 44 11.25 7.51 18.32
N LEU A 45 11.95 8.14 17.37
CA LEU A 45 12.49 7.43 16.20
C LEU A 45 13.39 6.25 16.60
N ALA A 46 14.15 6.39 17.69
CA ALA A 46 14.99 5.34 18.24
C ALA A 46 14.20 4.14 18.84
N THR A 47 12.91 4.29 19.15
CA THR A 47 12.06 3.16 19.55
C THR A 47 11.53 2.35 18.37
N GLN A 48 11.70 2.84 17.14
CA GLN A 48 11.24 2.13 15.94
C GLN A 48 12.30 1.17 15.46
N SER A 49 11.88 0.16 14.71
CA SER A 49 12.76 -0.88 14.18
C SER A 49 12.55 -1.08 12.68
N GLY A 50 13.52 -1.70 12.02
CA GLY A 50 13.49 -1.95 10.58
C GLY A 50 13.67 -0.69 9.72
N HIS A 51 13.26 -0.81 8.45
CA HIS A 51 13.44 0.22 7.41
C HIS A 51 12.73 1.54 7.72
N GLY A 52 11.73 1.56 8.60
CA GLY A 52 11.00 2.77 8.95
C GLY A 52 11.88 3.85 9.59
N THR A 53 12.96 3.47 10.28
CA THR A 53 13.86 4.41 10.97
C THR A 53 14.65 5.30 10.01
N SER A 54 15.08 4.77 8.86
CA SER A 54 15.82 5.53 7.84
C SER A 54 14.92 6.29 6.88
N GLN A 55 13.60 6.09 6.96
CA GLN A 55 12.61 6.69 6.08
C GLN A 55 11.80 7.80 6.76
N VAL A 56 12.40 8.41 7.79
CA VAL A 56 11.87 9.57 8.52
C VAL A 56 12.97 10.64 8.61
N ASP A 57 12.74 11.79 7.97
CA ASP A 57 13.54 12.99 8.13
C ASP A 57 12.79 14.02 9.00
N ILE A 58 13.10 14.04 10.29
CA ILE A 58 12.51 14.97 11.26
C ILE A 58 12.88 16.43 10.94
N ALA A 59 14.07 16.67 10.38
CA ALA A 59 14.54 18.02 10.08
C ALA A 59 13.83 18.61 8.85
N ALA A 60 13.61 17.79 7.82
CA ALA A 60 12.79 18.17 6.67
C ALA A 60 11.28 18.07 6.96
N GLY A 61 10.89 17.39 8.03
CA GLY A 61 9.49 17.10 8.37
C GLY A 61 8.84 16.16 7.37
N HIS A 62 9.59 15.23 6.77
CA HIS A 62 9.16 14.34 5.70
C HIS A 62 9.33 12.88 6.12
N SER A 63 8.38 12.03 5.78
CA SER A 63 8.50 10.58 5.98
C SER A 63 7.87 9.84 4.82
N TRP A 64 8.45 8.70 4.44
CA TRP A 64 8.02 7.89 3.28
C TRP A 64 7.97 6.40 3.60
N GLU A 65 7.23 5.64 2.78
CA GLU A 65 7.10 4.18 2.83
C GLU A 65 6.87 3.61 4.25
N ALA A 66 7.79 2.82 4.80
CA ALA A 66 7.67 2.26 6.14
C ALA A 66 7.72 3.35 7.22
N GLY A 67 8.56 4.37 7.06
CA GLY A 67 8.65 5.50 8.00
C GLY A 67 7.37 6.33 8.03
N PHE A 68 6.74 6.52 6.86
CA PHE A 68 5.39 7.09 6.75
C PHE A 68 4.37 6.26 7.51
N MET A 69 4.35 4.94 7.33
CA MET A 69 3.40 4.06 8.01
C MET A 69 3.56 4.12 9.53
N GLU A 70 4.80 4.03 10.04
CA GLU A 70 5.08 4.11 11.48
C GLU A 70 4.64 5.44 12.08
N LEU A 71 4.98 6.55 11.42
CA LEU A 71 4.60 7.89 11.87
C LEU A 71 3.07 8.06 11.84
N VAL A 72 2.42 7.64 10.76
CA VAL A 72 0.98 7.79 10.61
C VAL A 72 0.25 6.95 11.64
N ILE A 73 0.58 5.68 11.76
CA ILE A 73 -0.07 4.76 12.70
C ILE A 73 0.08 5.24 14.14
N THR A 74 1.31 5.56 14.57
CA THR A 74 1.58 5.78 15.99
C THR A 74 1.31 7.20 16.45
N ARG A 75 1.44 8.20 15.57
CA ARG A 75 1.39 9.62 15.98
C ARG A 75 0.30 10.44 15.31
N VAL A 76 0.01 10.22 14.02
CA VAL A 76 -0.91 11.10 13.27
C VAL A 76 -2.34 10.56 13.23
N ALA A 77 -2.53 9.25 13.09
CA ALA A 77 -3.82 8.59 13.04
C ALA A 77 -4.70 8.92 14.27
N PRO A 78 -4.19 8.93 15.52
CA PRO A 78 -5.00 9.35 16.67
C PRO A 78 -5.56 10.77 16.56
N MET A 79 -4.88 11.65 15.81
CA MET A 79 -5.29 13.04 15.61
C MET A 79 -6.27 13.21 14.42
N LEU A 80 -6.15 12.36 13.39
CA LEU A 80 -6.94 12.47 12.16
C LEU A 80 -8.17 11.55 12.15
N LEU A 81 -8.04 10.35 12.70
CA LEU A 81 -9.03 9.27 12.65
C LEU A 81 -9.91 9.20 13.90
N GLY A 82 -10.11 10.34 14.59
CA GLY A 82 -11.09 10.41 15.67
C GLY A 82 -12.47 9.94 15.17
N ARG A 83 -13.19 9.17 16.00
CA ARG A 83 -14.44 8.46 15.63
C ARG A 83 -15.39 9.34 14.82
N ASP A 84 -15.70 10.55 15.31
CA ASP A 84 -16.64 11.46 14.66
C ASP A 84 -16.19 11.90 13.26
N ARG A 85 -14.89 12.14 13.06
CA ARG A 85 -14.35 12.52 11.75
C ARG A 85 -14.40 11.37 10.78
N LEU A 86 -14.05 10.17 11.23
CA LEU A 86 -14.10 8.99 10.40
C LEU A 86 -15.55 8.63 10.03
N ALA A 87 -16.50 8.79 10.95
CA ALA A 87 -17.92 8.60 10.69
C ALA A 87 -18.42 9.52 9.56
N VAL A 88 -18.06 10.80 9.60
CA VAL A 88 -18.37 11.75 8.51
C VAL A 88 -17.78 11.28 7.19
N GLY A 89 -16.51 10.87 7.17
CA GLY A 89 -15.84 10.35 5.97
C GLY A 89 -16.49 9.07 5.42
N LEU A 90 -16.89 8.15 6.30
CA LEU A 90 -17.58 6.91 5.92
C LEU A 90 -18.95 7.18 5.31
N HIS A 91 -19.75 8.09 5.90
CA HIS A 91 -21.04 8.47 5.31
C HIS A 91 -20.85 9.16 3.95
N GLN A 92 -19.81 9.99 3.79
CA GLN A 92 -19.46 10.58 2.50
C GLN A 92 -19.07 9.50 1.48
N MET A 93 -18.26 8.52 1.88
CA MET A 93 -17.90 7.37 1.03
C MET A 93 -19.15 6.59 0.62
N VAL A 94 -20.05 6.28 1.56
CA VAL A 94 -21.30 5.57 1.30
C VAL A 94 -22.13 6.29 0.25
N ALA A 95 -22.36 7.60 0.44
CA ALA A 95 -23.11 8.42 -0.49
C ALA A 95 -22.44 8.48 -1.87
N TYR A 96 -21.12 8.66 -1.91
CA TYR A 96 -20.35 8.76 -3.15
C TYR A 96 -20.40 7.46 -3.95
N LEU A 97 -20.15 6.32 -3.31
CA LEU A 97 -20.18 5.00 -3.96
C LEU A 97 -21.59 4.65 -4.47
N HIS A 98 -22.62 4.94 -3.67
CA HIS A 98 -24.01 4.71 -4.07
C HIS A 98 -24.40 5.54 -5.31
N GLN A 99 -24.04 6.83 -5.33
CA GLN A 99 -24.31 7.72 -6.46
C GLN A 99 -23.69 7.23 -7.77
N HIS A 100 -22.63 6.42 -7.70
CA HIS A 100 -21.95 5.85 -8.86
C HIS A 100 -22.29 4.37 -9.10
N GLY A 101 -23.31 3.83 -8.41
CA GLY A 101 -23.82 2.47 -8.62
C GLY A 101 -22.90 1.36 -8.12
N VAL A 102 -21.96 1.65 -7.22
CA VAL A 102 -21.09 0.63 -6.62
C VAL A 102 -21.88 -0.17 -5.59
N THR A 103 -22.01 -1.47 -5.81
CA THR A 103 -22.78 -2.40 -4.95
C THR A 103 -21.90 -3.34 -4.12
N ALA A 104 -20.59 -3.34 -4.34
CA ALA A 104 -19.63 -4.08 -3.53
C ALA A 104 -18.25 -3.42 -3.57
N ILE A 105 -17.56 -3.44 -2.43
CA ILE A 105 -16.16 -3.01 -2.31
C ILE A 105 -15.31 -4.09 -1.65
N ASN A 106 -14.01 -4.08 -1.99
CA ASN A 106 -12.99 -4.84 -1.29
C ASN A 106 -11.91 -3.88 -0.81
N GLU A 107 -11.64 -3.88 0.49
CA GLU A 107 -10.58 -3.12 1.13
C GLU A 107 -9.45 -4.08 1.54
N PRO A 108 -8.38 -4.18 0.75
CA PRO A 108 -7.32 -5.14 0.99
C PRO A 108 -6.30 -4.70 2.04
N GLY A 109 -6.31 -3.44 2.51
CA GLY A 109 -5.24 -2.85 3.32
C GLY A 109 -5.64 -2.45 4.73
N ILE A 110 -6.78 -2.91 5.25
CA ILE A 110 -7.26 -2.53 6.58
C ILE A 110 -6.26 -2.91 7.69
N ILE A 111 -5.92 -1.94 8.52
CA ILE A 111 -5.04 -2.11 9.68
C ILE A 111 -5.93 -2.30 10.91
N MET A 112 -6.48 -3.51 11.05
CA MET A 112 -7.48 -3.87 12.07
C MET A 112 -7.06 -3.53 13.51
N ALA A 113 -5.75 -3.44 13.78
CA ALA A 113 -5.22 -3.12 15.11
C ALA A 113 -5.43 -1.64 15.51
N VAL A 114 -5.61 -0.74 14.54
CA VAL A 114 -5.66 0.71 14.78
C VAL A 114 -6.92 1.36 14.22
N GLU A 115 -7.59 0.71 13.28
CA GLU A 115 -8.84 1.19 12.70
C GLU A 115 -10.05 0.78 13.55
N PRO A 116 -11.07 1.64 13.68
CA PRO A 116 -12.26 1.36 14.49
C PRO A 116 -13.22 0.44 13.73
N VAL A 117 -12.95 -0.86 13.79
CA VAL A 117 -13.75 -1.92 13.14
C VAL A 117 -15.23 -1.86 13.53
N ASP A 118 -15.52 -1.48 14.78
CA ASP A 118 -16.87 -1.32 15.28
C ASP A 118 -17.63 -0.20 14.54
N LEU A 119 -16.95 0.89 14.18
CA LEU A 119 -17.53 1.97 13.38
C LEU A 119 -17.80 1.52 11.93
N TYR A 120 -16.93 0.69 11.36
CA TYR A 120 -17.19 0.09 10.05
C TYR A 120 -18.42 -0.82 10.11
N GLN A 121 -18.59 -1.61 11.17
CA GLN A 121 -19.79 -2.40 11.34
C GLN A 121 -21.04 -1.54 11.50
N GLU A 122 -20.97 -0.47 12.30
CA GLU A 122 -22.07 0.45 12.55
C GLU A 122 -22.56 1.09 11.26
N ILE A 123 -21.65 1.64 10.44
CA ILE A 123 -22.02 2.42 9.25
C ILE A 123 -22.15 1.51 8.02
N LEU A 124 -21.11 0.75 7.69
CA LEU A 124 -21.08 -0.07 6.48
C LEU A 124 -21.93 -1.34 6.60
N GLY A 125 -22.21 -1.78 7.84
CA GLY A 125 -23.09 -2.91 8.13
C GLY A 125 -24.58 -2.54 8.18
N ALA A 126 -24.92 -1.24 8.19
CA ALA A 126 -26.30 -0.76 8.32
C ALA A 126 -27.20 -1.21 7.15
N ASP A 127 -28.50 -1.34 7.42
CA ASP A 127 -29.50 -1.77 6.43
C ASP A 127 -29.58 -0.82 5.24
N ASP A 128 -29.39 0.48 5.46
CA ASP A 128 -29.41 1.53 4.46
C ASP A 128 -28.09 1.69 3.69
N THR A 129 -27.00 1.04 4.13
CA THR A 129 -25.77 0.97 3.33
C THR A 129 -26.02 0.10 2.08
N PRO A 130 -25.88 0.64 0.85
CA PRO A 130 -26.39 0.01 -0.36
C PRO A 130 -25.39 -0.93 -1.05
N PHE A 131 -24.30 -1.28 -0.36
CA PHE A 131 -23.26 -2.18 -0.85
C PHE A 131 -22.73 -3.09 0.25
N THR A 132 -22.02 -4.14 -0.16
CA THR A 132 -21.26 -4.99 0.76
C THR A 132 -19.79 -4.57 0.78
N SER A 133 -19.20 -4.52 1.97
CA SER A 133 -17.79 -4.26 2.22
C SER A 133 -17.07 -5.54 2.62
N THR A 134 -16.08 -5.92 1.83
CA THR A 134 -15.23 -7.06 2.12
C THR A 134 -13.82 -6.59 2.43
N PHE A 135 -13.15 -7.28 3.34
CA PHE A 135 -11.81 -6.92 3.79
C PHE A 135 -10.87 -8.11 3.63
N LEU A 136 -9.58 -7.85 3.50
CA LEU A 136 -8.54 -8.89 3.52
C LEU A 136 -7.72 -8.80 4.81
N VAL A 137 -7.11 -9.92 5.21
CA VAL A 137 -6.09 -9.88 6.25
C VAL A 137 -4.87 -9.12 5.72
N ASP A 138 -4.40 -8.11 6.46
CA ASP A 138 -3.16 -7.39 6.15
C ASP A 138 -1.93 -8.17 6.64
N GLY A 139 -1.24 -8.83 5.72
CA GLY A 139 -0.03 -9.59 6.04
C GLY A 139 1.19 -8.72 6.36
N ARG A 140 1.20 -7.43 5.97
CA ARG A 140 2.24 -6.49 6.40
C ARG A 140 2.10 -6.21 7.90
N SER A 141 0.89 -6.03 8.40
CA SER A 141 0.66 -5.82 9.85
C SER A 141 1.13 -7.01 10.68
N GLN A 142 1.01 -8.24 10.18
CA GLN A 142 1.53 -9.43 10.85
C GLN A 142 3.06 -9.47 10.89
N LEU A 143 3.71 -9.08 9.78
CA LEU A 143 5.15 -8.91 9.72
C LEU A 143 5.64 -7.82 10.70
N SER A 144 4.99 -6.66 10.72
CA SER A 144 5.30 -5.57 11.66
C SER A 144 5.11 -5.98 13.12
N ALA A 145 4.18 -6.90 13.40
CA ALA A 145 3.98 -7.49 14.72
C ALA A 145 5.04 -8.56 15.07
N GLY A 146 5.97 -8.87 14.18
CA GLY A 146 7.06 -9.83 14.39
C GLY A 146 6.63 -11.29 14.32
N LEU A 147 5.45 -11.60 13.75
CA LEU A 147 4.99 -12.99 13.63
C LEU A 147 5.84 -13.75 12.61
N ASP A 148 6.32 -14.93 12.98
CA ASP A 148 7.04 -15.81 12.06
C ASP A 148 6.10 -16.36 10.96
N PRO A 149 6.59 -16.69 9.75
CA PRO A 149 5.79 -17.33 8.71
C PRO A 149 4.99 -18.57 9.19
N SER A 150 5.46 -19.31 10.19
CA SER A 150 4.73 -20.44 10.77
C SER A 150 3.48 -20.04 11.58
N GLU A 151 3.38 -18.77 12.00
CA GLU A 151 2.31 -18.26 12.87
C GLU A 151 1.25 -17.46 12.12
N VAL A 152 1.59 -16.89 10.96
CA VAL A 152 0.73 -15.92 10.26
C VAL A 152 -0.62 -16.49 9.83
N VAL A 153 -0.67 -17.77 9.43
CA VAL A 153 -1.92 -18.41 9.00
C VAL A 153 -2.86 -18.57 10.18
N ALA A 154 -2.38 -19.11 11.31
CA ALA A 154 -3.20 -19.29 12.51
C ALA A 154 -3.71 -17.94 13.05
N ASN A 155 -2.86 -16.91 13.02
CA ASN A 155 -3.25 -15.55 13.36
C ASN A 155 -4.36 -15.03 12.43
N ALA A 156 -4.21 -15.21 11.12
CA ALA A 156 -5.18 -14.77 10.12
C ALA A 156 -6.53 -15.49 10.27
N GLU A 157 -6.53 -16.81 10.54
CA GLU A 157 -7.75 -17.57 10.83
C GLU A 157 -8.45 -17.05 12.10
N ALA A 158 -7.69 -16.71 13.14
CA ALA A 158 -8.24 -16.13 14.36
C ALA A 158 -8.81 -14.72 14.15
N LEU A 159 -8.28 -13.93 13.21
CA LEU A 159 -8.83 -12.63 12.81
C LEU A 159 -10.13 -12.78 12.01
N ILE A 160 -10.20 -13.77 11.11
CA ILE A 160 -11.43 -14.06 10.36
C ILE A 160 -12.54 -14.55 11.30
N ALA A 161 -12.21 -15.44 12.24
CA ALA A 161 -13.19 -16.01 13.17
C ALA A 161 -13.82 -14.98 14.13
N ARG A 162 -13.14 -13.86 14.39
CA ARG A 162 -13.67 -12.75 15.22
C ARG A 162 -14.30 -11.63 14.39
N ALA A 163 -14.20 -11.69 13.07
CA ALA A 163 -14.70 -10.62 12.21
C ALA A 163 -16.22 -10.65 12.15
N PRO A 164 -16.86 -9.49 11.93
CA PRO A 164 -18.29 -9.43 11.72
C PRO A 164 -18.74 -10.24 10.49
N GLU A 165 -20.00 -10.68 10.53
CA GLU A 165 -20.68 -11.30 9.40
C GLU A 165 -21.63 -10.32 8.71
N GLY A 166 -22.14 -10.70 7.52
CA GLY A 166 -23.12 -9.92 6.77
C GLY A 166 -22.50 -8.98 5.73
N LYS A 167 -22.93 -7.71 5.73
CA LYS A 167 -22.47 -6.70 4.75
C LYS A 167 -21.02 -6.29 4.95
N VAL A 168 -20.47 -6.43 6.15
CA VAL A 168 -19.07 -6.15 6.49
C VAL A 168 -18.43 -7.46 6.92
N ARG A 169 -17.39 -7.91 6.22
CA ARG A 169 -16.73 -9.19 6.53
C ARG A 169 -15.29 -9.27 6.06
N LEU A 170 -14.45 -10.01 6.77
CA LEU A 170 -13.18 -10.48 6.22
C LEU A 170 -13.43 -11.65 5.27
N LEU A 171 -12.80 -11.64 4.10
CA LEU A 171 -12.88 -12.77 3.17
C LEU A 171 -12.10 -13.97 3.73
N ASN A 172 -12.77 -15.12 3.75
CA ASN A 172 -12.17 -16.34 4.24
C ASN A 172 -10.95 -16.74 3.38
N ARG A 173 -9.81 -17.04 3.99
CA ARG A 173 -8.57 -17.47 3.32
C ARG A 173 -8.05 -16.50 2.25
N HIS A 174 -8.19 -15.20 2.47
CA HIS A 174 -7.59 -14.17 1.61
C HIS A 174 -6.66 -13.27 2.43
N VAL A 175 -5.47 -13.01 1.89
CA VAL A 175 -4.47 -12.15 2.50
C VAL A 175 -3.95 -11.13 1.49
N LYS A 176 -3.61 -9.94 1.98
CA LYS A 176 -2.88 -8.92 1.25
C LYS A 176 -1.41 -8.90 1.68
N LEU A 177 -0.51 -9.00 0.71
CA LEU A 177 0.93 -8.76 0.87
C LEU A 177 1.35 -7.54 0.04
N PHE A 178 2.59 -7.10 0.24
CA PHE A 178 3.17 -5.92 -0.40
C PHE A 178 4.58 -6.26 -0.87
N ALA A 179 4.94 -5.84 -2.09
CA ALA A 179 6.28 -6.02 -2.63
C ALA A 179 7.07 -4.71 -2.55
N ASP A 180 6.75 -3.74 -3.40
CA ASP A 180 7.50 -2.50 -3.59
C ASP A 180 6.67 -1.24 -3.30
N GLY A 181 7.31 -0.06 -3.35
CA GLY A 181 6.70 1.22 -3.05
C GLY A 181 5.78 1.77 -4.15
N ALA A 182 5.43 3.06 -4.04
CA ALA A 182 4.41 3.65 -4.90
C ALA A 182 4.93 4.33 -6.18
N ILE A 183 4.10 4.28 -7.23
CA ILE A 183 4.37 4.90 -8.53
C ILE A 183 4.48 6.43 -8.48
N ILE A 184 3.61 7.11 -7.73
CA ILE A 184 3.55 8.58 -7.74
C ILE A 184 4.75 9.19 -7.00
N SER A 185 5.24 8.52 -5.96
CA SER A 185 6.44 8.91 -5.21
C SER A 185 7.74 8.43 -5.86
N GLN A 186 7.68 7.69 -6.98
CA GLN A 186 8.85 7.08 -7.62
C GLN A 186 9.58 6.09 -6.70
N ARG A 187 8.84 5.39 -5.83
CA ARG A 187 9.40 4.46 -4.86
C ARG A 187 9.19 2.99 -5.24
N MET A 188 8.71 2.71 -6.44
CA MET A 188 8.57 1.34 -6.92
C MET A 188 9.89 0.76 -7.42
N GLN A 189 10.02 -0.56 -7.39
CA GLN A 189 11.25 -1.26 -7.73
C GLN A 189 11.35 -1.46 -9.25
N MET A 190 12.47 -0.99 -9.82
CA MET A 190 12.63 -0.84 -11.26
C MET A 190 13.81 -1.66 -11.80
N LEU A 191 13.64 -2.31 -12.95
CA LEU A 191 14.72 -3.06 -13.60
C LEU A 191 15.83 -2.17 -14.15
N GLU A 192 15.43 -1.01 -14.68
CA GLU A 192 16.33 0.05 -15.12
C GLU A 192 16.29 1.17 -14.07
N PRO A 193 17.40 1.86 -13.80
CA PRO A 193 17.42 2.99 -12.88
C PRO A 193 16.42 4.08 -13.32
N TYR A 194 15.92 4.84 -12.35
CA TYR A 194 15.22 6.10 -12.63
C TYR A 194 16.16 7.08 -13.34
N ILE A 195 15.63 8.16 -13.91
CA ILE A 195 16.48 9.22 -14.48
C ILE A 195 16.55 10.43 -13.55
N ASP A 196 17.70 11.11 -13.58
CA ASP A 196 17.93 12.38 -12.91
C ASP A 196 17.22 13.55 -13.62
N ASP A 197 17.36 14.75 -13.05
CA ASP A 197 16.79 15.98 -13.61
C ASP A 197 17.34 16.34 -15.01
N ASP A 198 18.54 15.84 -15.36
CA ASP A 198 19.18 16.02 -16.66
C ASP A 198 18.74 14.93 -17.67
N GLY A 199 17.95 13.95 -17.22
CA GLY A 199 17.42 12.84 -18.02
C GLY A 199 18.39 11.67 -18.20
N ASN A 200 19.46 11.60 -17.42
CA ASN A 200 20.41 10.49 -17.43
C ASN A 200 20.03 9.44 -16.38
N PRO A 201 20.42 8.15 -16.55
CA PRO A 201 20.26 7.14 -15.52
C PRO A 201 20.85 7.56 -14.16
N ASP A 202 20.02 7.57 -13.12
CA ASP A 202 20.40 7.79 -11.72
C ASP A 202 20.51 6.44 -10.99
N PRO A 203 21.72 5.88 -10.84
CA PRO A 203 21.93 4.61 -10.15
C PRO A 203 21.64 4.69 -8.64
N SER A 204 21.52 5.88 -8.07
CA SER A 204 21.21 6.06 -6.64
C SER A 204 19.72 5.97 -6.35
N HIS A 205 18.86 6.18 -7.36
CA HIS A 205 17.41 6.09 -7.22
C HIS A 205 16.90 4.75 -7.80
N HIS A 206 16.50 3.83 -6.91
CA HIS A 206 16.08 2.47 -7.28
C HIS A 206 14.71 2.07 -6.70
N GLY A 207 14.01 3.00 -6.08
CA GLY A 207 12.77 2.72 -5.33
C GLY A 207 13.02 2.06 -3.99
N GLU A 208 11.97 1.51 -3.39
CA GLU A 208 11.97 0.94 -2.04
C GLU A 208 11.21 -0.38 -2.03
N TRP A 209 11.73 -1.35 -1.28
CA TRP A 209 10.96 -2.55 -0.93
C TRP A 209 10.09 -2.23 0.29
N ILE A 210 8.80 -2.58 0.22
CA ILE A 210 7.94 -2.58 1.41
C ILE A 210 8.18 -3.86 2.21
N ILE A 211 8.25 -5.00 1.51
CA ILE A 211 8.69 -6.28 2.07
C ILE A 211 9.83 -6.78 1.19
N GLU A 212 10.99 -6.98 1.81
CA GLU A 212 12.19 -7.47 1.14
C GLU A 212 11.94 -8.81 0.44
N PRO A 213 12.52 -9.08 -0.75
CA PRO A 213 12.22 -10.26 -1.58
C PRO A 213 12.27 -11.59 -0.84
N GLU A 214 13.28 -11.80 -0.01
CA GLU A 214 13.44 -13.05 0.76
C GLU A 214 12.36 -13.20 1.84
N VAL A 215 11.93 -12.10 2.45
CA VAL A 215 10.85 -12.09 3.44
C VAL A 215 9.53 -12.34 2.72
N LEU A 216 9.28 -11.67 1.60
CA LEU A 216 8.10 -11.87 0.78
C LEU A 216 7.96 -13.34 0.36
N ASP A 217 9.03 -13.99 -0.12
CA ASP A 217 9.01 -15.40 -0.51
C ASP A 217 8.56 -16.31 0.65
N ARG A 218 9.09 -16.11 1.86
CA ARG A 218 8.73 -16.93 3.03
C ARG A 218 7.27 -16.76 3.45
N TYR A 219 6.79 -15.53 3.55
CA TYR A 219 5.40 -15.25 3.95
C TYR A 219 4.41 -15.69 2.87
N TYR A 220 4.75 -15.47 1.60
CA TYR A 220 3.94 -15.90 0.47
C TYR A 220 3.75 -17.42 0.47
N ARG A 221 4.84 -18.19 0.69
CA ARG A 221 4.78 -19.66 0.78
C ARG A 221 3.92 -20.15 1.93
N ALA A 222 4.06 -19.56 3.12
CA ALA A 222 3.24 -19.93 4.28
C ALA A 222 1.73 -19.87 3.97
N TYR A 223 1.30 -18.79 3.31
CA TYR A 223 -0.08 -18.65 2.85
C TYR A 223 -0.44 -19.58 1.69
N TRP A 224 0.46 -19.70 0.71
CA TRP A 224 0.27 -20.56 -0.46
C TRP A 224 0.04 -22.02 -0.07
N ASP A 225 0.91 -22.58 0.77
CA ASP A 225 0.89 -23.98 1.22
C ASP A 225 -0.35 -24.25 2.09
N ALA A 226 -0.84 -23.25 2.82
CA ALA A 226 -2.09 -23.33 3.58
C ALA A 226 -3.36 -23.15 2.74
N GLY A 227 -3.25 -22.99 1.41
CA GLY A 227 -4.41 -22.90 0.53
C GLY A 227 -5.03 -21.49 0.43
N TRP A 228 -4.35 -20.44 0.90
CA TRP A 228 -4.86 -19.07 0.85
C TRP A 228 -4.75 -18.44 -0.54
N GLN A 229 -5.63 -17.49 -0.84
CA GLN A 229 -5.51 -16.59 -1.98
C GLN A 229 -4.68 -15.37 -1.56
N VAL A 230 -3.60 -15.12 -2.29
CA VAL A 230 -2.68 -14.02 -1.98
C VAL A 230 -2.87 -12.90 -3.00
N SER A 231 -3.25 -11.72 -2.50
CA SER A 231 -3.26 -10.49 -3.27
C SER A 231 -2.00 -9.70 -2.93
N THR A 232 -1.19 -9.30 -3.90
CA THR A 232 0.09 -8.61 -3.64
C THR A 232 0.09 -7.22 -4.27
N HIS A 233 0.34 -6.18 -3.47
CA HIS A 233 0.67 -4.85 -3.97
C HIS A 233 2.02 -4.93 -4.70
N VAL A 234 2.02 -4.58 -6.00
CA VAL A 234 3.25 -4.45 -6.77
C VAL A 234 3.04 -3.46 -7.90
N THR A 235 3.97 -2.53 -8.08
CA THR A 235 3.82 -1.45 -9.05
C THR A 235 4.97 -1.39 -10.06
N GLY A 236 6.20 -1.68 -9.66
CA GLY A 236 7.38 -1.67 -10.51
C GLY A 236 7.64 -3.00 -11.21
N ASP A 237 8.42 -2.97 -12.30
CA ASP A 237 8.70 -4.17 -13.09
C ASP A 237 9.68 -5.12 -12.42
N LEU A 238 10.65 -4.62 -11.65
CA LEU A 238 11.52 -5.48 -10.84
C LEU A 238 10.74 -6.14 -9.71
N GLY A 239 9.87 -5.38 -9.03
CA GLY A 239 8.95 -5.93 -8.03
C GLY A 239 8.06 -7.03 -8.61
N LEU A 240 7.52 -6.81 -9.81
CA LEU A 240 6.70 -7.79 -10.51
C LEU A 240 7.50 -9.03 -10.89
N GLN A 241 8.75 -8.88 -11.34
CA GLN A 241 9.62 -10.01 -11.65
C GLN A 241 9.83 -10.90 -10.42
N VAL A 242 10.18 -10.29 -9.27
CA VAL A 242 10.36 -11.01 -8.00
C VAL A 242 9.10 -11.76 -7.61
N LEU A 243 7.93 -11.11 -7.67
CA LEU A 243 6.66 -11.75 -7.34
C LEU A 243 6.35 -12.94 -8.25
N LEU A 244 6.55 -12.80 -9.57
CA LEU A 244 6.32 -13.90 -10.51
C LEU A 244 7.26 -15.07 -10.25
N ASP A 245 8.52 -14.81 -9.88
CA ASP A 245 9.48 -15.85 -9.52
C ASP A 245 9.05 -16.58 -8.23
N VAL A 246 8.50 -15.87 -7.23
CA VAL A 246 7.93 -16.47 -6.02
C VAL A 246 6.76 -17.39 -6.36
N ILE A 247 5.82 -16.91 -7.20
CA ILE A 247 4.63 -17.67 -7.61
C ILE A 247 5.04 -18.93 -8.38
N GLU A 248 5.99 -18.81 -9.30
CA GLU A 248 6.51 -19.93 -10.09
C GLU A 248 7.17 -21.00 -9.19
N ARG A 249 7.97 -20.58 -8.21
CA ARG A 249 8.53 -21.50 -7.20
C ARG A 249 7.45 -22.20 -6.39
N CYS A 250 6.40 -21.49 -6.00
CA CYS A 250 5.26 -22.07 -5.28
C CYS A 250 4.49 -23.08 -6.15
N MET A 251 4.27 -22.77 -7.43
CA MET A 251 3.64 -23.68 -8.39
C MET A 251 4.45 -24.94 -8.66
N ILE A 252 5.78 -24.86 -8.63
CA ILE A 252 6.67 -26.04 -8.75
C ILE A 252 6.60 -26.90 -7.48
N ALA A 253 6.67 -26.27 -6.30
CA ALA A 253 6.75 -26.98 -5.03
C ALA A 253 5.39 -27.59 -4.60
N THR A 254 4.33 -26.79 -4.68
CA THR A 254 2.95 -27.13 -4.28
C THR A 254 1.98 -26.65 -5.37
N PRO A 255 1.82 -27.39 -6.48
CA PRO A 255 0.97 -26.94 -7.59
C PRO A 255 -0.50 -26.73 -7.17
N ARG A 256 -1.11 -25.63 -7.63
CA ARG A 256 -2.52 -25.30 -7.38
C ARG A 256 -3.21 -24.89 -8.68
N ASN A 257 -4.28 -25.59 -9.05
CA ASN A 257 -4.99 -25.32 -10.31
C ASN A 257 -5.80 -24.00 -10.30
N ASP A 258 -6.37 -23.62 -9.15
CA ASP A 258 -7.16 -22.38 -9.00
C ASP A 258 -6.66 -21.60 -7.77
N HIS A 259 -5.42 -21.09 -7.87
CA HIS A 259 -4.80 -20.32 -6.78
C HIS A 259 -5.30 -18.87 -6.70
N ARG A 260 -5.83 -18.31 -7.80
CA ARG A 260 -6.43 -16.97 -7.88
C ARG A 260 -5.58 -15.84 -7.29
N CYS A 261 -4.26 -15.95 -7.44
CA CYS A 261 -3.35 -14.92 -6.95
C CYS A 261 -3.56 -13.63 -7.71
N VAL A 262 -3.63 -12.51 -6.99
CA VAL A 262 -3.98 -11.21 -7.55
C VAL A 262 -2.78 -10.27 -7.48
N ILE A 263 -2.38 -9.76 -8.63
CA ILE A 263 -1.40 -8.70 -8.79
C ILE A 263 -2.17 -7.38 -8.71
N VAL A 264 -1.93 -6.61 -7.66
CA VAL A 264 -2.67 -5.37 -7.37
C VAL A 264 -1.89 -4.16 -7.85
N HIS A 265 -2.60 -3.20 -8.45
CA HIS A 265 -2.10 -2.01 -9.17
C HIS A 265 -1.57 -2.32 -10.56
N PHE A 266 -0.50 -3.13 -10.67
CA PHE A 266 0.09 -3.53 -11.95
C PHE A 266 0.44 -2.30 -12.82
N SER A 267 1.24 -1.40 -12.27
CA SER A 267 1.47 -0.08 -12.87
C SER A 267 2.51 -0.08 -14.02
N ASN A 268 3.60 -0.83 -13.87
CA ASN A 268 4.66 -0.96 -14.87
C ASN A 268 5.03 -2.43 -15.07
N SER A 269 5.13 -2.86 -16.32
CA SER A 269 5.45 -4.24 -16.69
C SER A 269 6.03 -4.33 -18.10
N THR A 270 6.68 -5.44 -18.39
CA THR A 270 7.10 -5.84 -19.74
C THR A 270 6.10 -6.80 -20.37
N GLU A 271 6.06 -6.88 -21.70
CA GLU A 271 5.22 -7.86 -22.43
C GLU A 271 5.52 -9.30 -21.99
N ALA A 272 6.80 -9.64 -21.78
CA ALA A 272 7.19 -10.95 -21.29
C ALA A 272 6.62 -11.25 -19.88
N GLN A 273 6.49 -10.25 -19.02
CA GLN A 273 5.83 -10.40 -17.71
C GLN A 273 4.32 -10.58 -17.85
N VAL A 274 3.67 -9.88 -18.80
CA VAL A 274 2.25 -10.12 -19.13
C VAL A 274 2.04 -11.57 -19.57
N ASP A 275 2.91 -12.10 -20.43
CA ASP A 275 2.83 -13.50 -20.86
C ASP A 275 3.06 -14.47 -19.69
N ARG A 276 3.97 -14.15 -18.75
CA ARG A 276 4.18 -14.94 -17.53
C ARG A 276 2.95 -14.94 -16.64
N ILE A 277 2.29 -13.80 -16.45
CA ILE A 277 1.04 -13.69 -15.69
C ILE A 277 -0.03 -14.62 -16.27
N ALA A 278 -0.21 -14.59 -17.59
CA ALA A 278 -1.16 -15.44 -18.29
C ALA A 278 -0.83 -16.94 -18.14
N ARG A 279 0.45 -17.32 -18.33
CA ARG A 279 0.89 -18.71 -18.18
C ARG A 279 0.73 -19.24 -16.75
N LEU A 280 1.00 -18.41 -15.76
CA LEU A 280 0.88 -18.77 -14.35
C LEU A 280 -0.58 -18.76 -13.86
N GLY A 281 -1.54 -18.23 -14.62
CA GLY A 281 -2.95 -18.16 -14.18
C GLY A 281 -3.23 -17.06 -13.16
N CYS A 282 -2.37 -16.03 -13.09
CA CYS A 282 -2.54 -14.91 -12.17
C CYS A 282 -3.64 -13.94 -12.64
N ILE A 283 -4.27 -13.26 -11.69
CA ILE A 283 -5.28 -12.22 -11.92
C ILE A 283 -4.62 -10.85 -11.75
N VAL A 284 -5.04 -9.86 -12.54
CA VAL A 284 -4.61 -8.46 -12.38
C VAL A 284 -5.79 -7.63 -11.89
N SER A 285 -5.59 -6.90 -10.79
CA SER A 285 -6.48 -5.84 -10.31
C SER A 285 -5.83 -4.49 -10.58
N ALA A 286 -6.10 -3.92 -11.75
CA ALA A 286 -5.52 -2.64 -12.19
C ALA A 286 -6.38 -1.44 -11.82
N ASN A 287 -5.76 -0.26 -11.64
CA ASN A 287 -6.45 1.00 -11.35
C ASN A 287 -6.45 1.93 -12.60
N PRO A 288 -7.53 1.94 -13.41
CA PRO A 288 -7.55 2.62 -14.71
C PRO A 288 -7.51 4.15 -14.66
N VAL A 289 -7.61 4.78 -13.48
CA VAL A 289 -7.55 6.25 -13.30
C VAL A 289 -6.12 6.77 -13.09
N LEU A 290 -5.16 5.88 -12.82
CA LEU A 290 -3.74 6.23 -12.75
C LEU A 290 -3.15 6.88 -14.04
N PRO A 291 -3.58 6.59 -15.29
CA PRO A 291 -2.93 7.09 -16.50
C PRO A 291 -2.81 8.62 -16.59
N GLY A 292 -3.75 9.41 -16.07
CA GLY A 292 -3.74 10.87 -16.21
C GLY A 292 -2.63 11.56 -15.42
N GLY A 293 -2.41 11.15 -14.17
CA GLY A 293 -1.34 11.65 -13.31
C GLY A 293 0.00 10.97 -13.58
N VAL A 294 -0.03 9.65 -13.81
CA VAL A 294 1.14 8.83 -14.12
C VAL A 294 1.80 9.28 -15.43
N ARG A 295 1.05 9.64 -16.47
CA ARG A 295 1.62 10.09 -17.77
C ARG A 295 2.44 11.38 -17.70
N ARG A 296 2.21 12.25 -16.71
CA ARG A 296 3.04 13.45 -16.48
C ARG A 296 4.30 13.13 -15.67
N SER A 297 4.21 12.24 -14.69
CA SER A 297 5.36 11.72 -13.94
C SER A 297 6.29 10.90 -14.86
N LEU A 298 5.75 9.88 -15.53
CA LEU A 298 6.47 8.98 -16.45
C LEU A 298 7.23 9.67 -17.59
N ARG A 299 6.82 10.87 -18.02
CA ARG A 299 7.48 11.59 -19.14
C ARG A 299 8.74 12.35 -18.71
N ARG A 300 8.87 12.65 -17.43
CA ARG A 300 10.00 13.42 -16.88
C ARG A 300 11.01 12.54 -16.16
N THR A 301 10.63 11.32 -15.80
CA THR A 301 11.42 10.49 -14.89
C THR A 301 11.67 9.06 -15.39
N TRP A 302 11.32 8.76 -16.66
CA TRP A 302 11.52 7.44 -17.25
C TRP A 302 12.22 7.48 -18.61
N PRO A 303 13.06 6.47 -18.94
CA PRO A 303 13.50 6.25 -20.30
C PRO A 303 12.31 6.18 -21.27
N ARG A 304 12.39 6.94 -22.37
CA ARG A 304 11.32 7.07 -23.39
C ARG A 304 10.89 5.74 -24.01
N SER A 305 11.68 4.68 -23.87
CA SER A 305 11.43 3.36 -24.43
C SER A 305 10.19 2.65 -23.84
N ARG A 306 9.78 2.99 -22.61
CA ARG A 306 8.76 2.25 -21.82
C ARG A 306 7.49 3.05 -21.46
N ALA A 307 7.44 4.36 -21.71
CA ALA A 307 6.18 5.09 -21.62
C ALA A 307 5.22 4.55 -22.69
N CYS A 308 4.09 3.98 -22.26
CA CYS A 308 3.05 3.35 -23.09
C CYS A 308 3.00 3.97 -24.51
N ARG A 309 3.57 3.25 -25.49
CA ARG A 309 3.62 3.72 -26.88
C ARG A 309 2.20 3.76 -27.39
N ARG A 310 1.83 4.88 -28.03
CA ARG A 310 0.60 4.91 -28.84
C ARG A 310 0.68 3.80 -29.87
N HIS A 311 -0.27 2.88 -29.87
CA HIS A 311 -0.82 2.44 -31.14
C HIS A 311 -1.66 3.62 -31.64
N ASP A 312 -1.09 4.43 -32.52
CA ASP A 312 -1.94 5.26 -33.37
C ASP A 312 -2.68 4.31 -34.32
N PRO A 313 -4.01 4.52 -34.53
CA PRO A 313 -4.81 3.71 -35.45
C PRO A 313 -4.37 3.86 -36.91
#